data_AF-R7AJP3-F1
#
_entry.id   AF-R7AJP3-F1
#
_cell.length_a   1.000
_cell.length_b   1.000
_cell.length_c   1.000
_cell.angle_alpha   90.00
_cell.angle_beta   90.00
_cell.angle_gamma   90.00
#
_symmetry.space_group_name_H-M   'P 1'
#
loop_
_entity.id
_entity.type
_entity.pdbx_description
1 polymer ?
#
loop_
_entity_poly.entity_id
_entity_poly.type
_entity_poly.pdbx_seq_one_letter_code
_entity_poly.pdbx_strand_id
1 'polypeptide(L)' 'MGLYPKLIELAGGGASVPLTGFGHLLAEGVRKAVDEHGFLGVFLGGLTSAAGGITAAMLFGLLAAVCFRSKDK' A
#
# COMPACT_ATOMS: atom_id res chain seq x y z
N MET A 1 -13.97 -11.80 -21.54
CA MET A 1 -14.01 -10.35 -21.33
C MET A 1 -15.08 -10.05 -20.28
N GLY A 2 -14.75 -9.93 -18.98
CA GLY A 2 -15.81 -9.61 -18.00
C GLY A 2 -15.60 -10.00 -16.52
N LEU A 3 -14.51 -10.69 -16.15
CA LEU A 3 -14.26 -11.04 -14.74
C LEU A 3 -13.43 -10.00 -13.95
N TYR A 4 -12.67 -9.14 -14.63
CA TYR A 4 -11.87 -8.08 -14.01
C TYR A 4 -12.68 -6.92 -13.39
N PRO A 5 -13.78 -6.42 -14.01
CA PRO A 5 -14.52 -5.30 -13.42
C PRO A 5 -15.31 -5.69 -12.17
N LYS A 6 -15.74 -6.96 -12.04
CA LYS A 6 -16.48 -7.44 -10.86
C LYS A 6 -15.64 -7.54 -9.60
N LEU A 7 -14.33 -7.78 -9.71
CA LEU A 7 -13.43 -7.80 -8.55
C LEU A 7 -13.19 -6.39 -7.98
N ILE A 8 -13.21 -5.36 -8.83
CA ILE A 8 -13.08 -3.96 -8.41
C ILE A 8 -14.36 -3.48 -7.71
N GLU A 9 -15.53 -3.93 -8.18
CA GLU A 9 -16.84 -3.55 -7.64
C GLU A 9 -17.21 -4.34 -6.37
N LEU A 10 -16.90 -5.65 -6.30
CA LEU A 10 -17.19 -6.49 -5.13
C LEU A 10 -16.26 -6.20 -3.93
N ALA A 11 -15.11 -5.57 -4.19
CA ALA A 11 -14.15 -5.17 -3.18
C ALA A 11 -14.18 -3.67 -2.87
N GLY A 12 -15.28 -2.96 -3.18
CA GLY A 12 -15.45 -1.55 -2.83
C GLY A 12 -14.97 -1.25 -1.40
N GLY A 13 -14.18 -0.20 -1.21
CA GLY A 13 -13.54 0.17 0.07
C GLY A 13 -12.57 -0.86 0.67
N GLY A 14 -12.73 -2.16 0.37
CA GLY A 14 -12.13 -3.35 0.99
C GLY A 14 -10.92 -3.95 0.26
N ALA A 15 -10.79 -3.80 -1.07
CA ALA A 15 -9.54 -4.06 -1.80
C ALA A 15 -8.56 -2.87 -1.73
N SER A 16 -9.06 -1.70 -1.35
CA SER A 16 -8.26 -0.54 -0.90
C SER A 16 -7.84 -0.64 0.57
N VAL A 17 -8.29 -1.67 1.31
CA VAL A 17 -7.77 -1.99 2.64
C VAL A 17 -6.35 -2.55 2.46
N PRO A 18 -5.40 -2.23 3.36
CA PRO A 18 -3.99 -2.09 3.03
C PRO A 18 -3.31 -3.30 2.39
N LEU A 19 -3.81 -4.52 2.52
CA LEU A 19 -3.04 -5.72 2.22
C LEU A 19 -2.94 -6.06 0.72
N THR A 20 -4.02 -5.95 -0.06
CA THR A 20 -3.98 -6.27 -1.50
C THR A 20 -3.52 -5.08 -2.35
N GLY A 21 -3.95 -3.86 -1.99
CA GLY A 21 -3.51 -2.63 -2.65
C GLY A 21 -2.00 -2.36 -2.48
N PHE A 22 -1.44 -2.62 -1.28
CA PHE A 22 -0.02 -2.40 -1.03
C PHE A 22 0.88 -3.34 -1.85
N GLY A 23 0.53 -4.63 -1.93
CA GLY A 23 1.28 -5.59 -2.74
C GLY A 23 1.28 -5.25 -4.23
N HIS A 24 0.14 -4.79 -4.76
CA HIS A 24 0.03 -4.34 -6.15
C HIS A 24 0.91 -3.10 -6.43
N LEU A 25 0.82 -2.08 -5.58
CA LEU A 25 1.64 -0.86 -5.70
C LEU A 25 3.13 -1.15 -5.58
N LEU A 26 3.52 -2.09 -4.70
CA LEU A 26 4.91 -2.49 -4.53
C LEU A 26 5.44 -3.20 -5.78
N ALA A 27 4.69 -4.18 -6.32
CA ALA A 27 5.07 -4.89 -7.53
C ALA A 27 5.17 -3.94 -8.74
N GLU A 28 4.23 -3.02 -8.88
CA GLU A 28 4.23 -2.04 -9.97
C GLU A 28 5.38 -1.02 -9.83
N GLY A 29 5.67 -0.56 -8.60
CA GLY A 29 6.76 0.37 -8.30
C GLY A 29 8.14 -0.25 -8.50
N VAL A 30 8.33 -1.51 -8.07
CA VAL A 30 9.53 -2.30 -8.36
C VAL A 30 9.72 -2.41 -9.88
N ARG A 31 8.67 -2.78 -10.62
CA ARG A 31 8.77 -2.95 -12.07
C ARG A 31 9.19 -1.67 -12.78
N LYS A 32 8.56 -0.54 -12.46
CA LYS A 32 8.91 0.77 -13.02
C LYS A 32 10.35 1.18 -12.70
N ALA A 33 10.78 0.99 -11.45
CA ALA A 33 12.13 1.35 -11.04
C ALA A 33 13.20 0.44 -11.66
N VAL A 34 12.88 -0.85 -11.89
CA VAL A 34 13.77 -1.76 -12.62
C VAL A 34 13.93 -1.34 -14.08
N ASP A 35 12.85 -0.89 -14.72
CA ASP A 35 12.90 -0.39 -16.10
C ASP A 35 13.77 0.90 -16.21
N GLU A 36 13.76 1.78 -15.19
CA GLU A 36 14.59 3.01 -15.20
C GLU A 36 16.03 2.82 -14.69
N HIS A 37 16.22 2.04 -13.61
CA HIS A 37 17.48 1.95 -12.87
C HIS A 37 18.14 0.57 -12.94
N GLY A 38 17.61 -0.36 -13.75
CA GLY A 38 18.12 -1.71 -13.88
C GLY A 38 18.04 -2.49 -12.57
N PHE A 39 19.08 -3.26 -12.24
CA PHE A 39 19.09 -4.13 -11.05
C PHE A 39 18.89 -3.37 -9.72
N LEU A 40 19.39 -2.13 -9.62
CA LEU A 40 19.19 -1.28 -8.43
C LEU A 40 17.72 -0.88 -8.25
N GLY A 41 16.95 -0.87 -9.33
CA GLY A 41 15.53 -0.58 -9.33
C GLY A 41 14.68 -1.54 -8.50
N VAL A 42 15.14 -2.79 -8.28
CA VAL A 42 14.41 -3.74 -7.42
C VAL A 42 14.30 -3.23 -5.99
N PHE A 43 15.40 -2.68 -5.47
CA PHE A 43 15.45 -2.13 -4.12
C PHE A 43 14.82 -0.76 -4.07
N LEU A 44 15.16 0.11 -5.02
CA LEU A 44 14.67 1.49 -5.03
C LEU A 44 13.15 1.55 -5.22
N GLY A 45 12.62 0.80 -6.17
CA GLY A 45 11.19 0.77 -6.45
C GLY A 45 10.39 0.18 -5.30
N GLY A 46 10.89 -0.88 -4.66
CA GLY A 46 10.25 -1.50 -3.49
C GLY A 46 10.22 -0.58 -2.27
N LEU A 47 11.35 0.08 -1.96
CA LEU A 47 11.41 1.02 -0.84
C LEU A 47 10.50 2.23 -1.06
N THR A 48 10.55 2.82 -2.26
CA THR A 48 9.84 4.06 -2.57
C THR A 48 8.33 3.84 -2.67
N SER A 49 7.89 2.72 -3.24
CA SER A 49 6.47 2.34 -3.28
C SER A 49 5.91 1.95 -1.91
N ALA A 50 6.71 1.31 -1.04
CA ALA A 50 6.32 0.96 0.32
C ALA A 50 6.24 2.17 1.26
N ALA A 51 7.05 3.21 1.02
CA ALA A 51 7.13 4.39 1.89
C ALA A 51 5.77 5.08 2.10
N GLY A 52 4.94 5.15 1.05
CA GLY A 52 3.60 5.73 1.15
C GLY A 52 2.68 4.97 2.11
N GLY A 53 2.71 3.62 2.06
CA GLY A 53 1.91 2.78 2.96
C GLY A 53 2.38 2.85 4.41
N ILE A 54 3.69 2.88 4.65
CA ILE A 54 4.27 3.01 6.00
C ILE A 54 3.91 4.39 6.59
N THR A 55 4.02 5.46 5.80
CA THR A 55 3.66 6.81 6.23
C THR A 55 2.17 6.90 6.57
N ALA A 56 1.31 6.34 5.73
CA ALA A 56 -0.13 6.26 6.02
C ALA A 56 -0.40 5.47 7.31
N ALA A 57 0.26 4.33 7.51
CA ALA A 57 0.13 3.53 8.73
C ALA A 57 0.57 4.30 9.98
N MET A 58 1.67 5.05 9.93
CA MET A 58 2.12 5.90 11.03
C MET A 58 1.12 7.02 11.32
N LEU A 59 0.60 7.69 10.29
CA LEU A 59 -0.39 8.76 10.45
C LEU A 59 -1.70 8.25 11.05
N PHE A 60 -2.24 7.14 10.53
CA PHE A 60 -3.45 6.54 11.09
C PHE A 60 -3.23 5.96 12.48
N GLY A 61 -2.05 5.41 12.76
CA GLY A 61 -1.66 4.96 14.10
C GLY A 61 -1.61 6.13 15.09
N LEU A 62 -1.04 7.27 14.69
CA LEU A 62 -1.04 8.49 15.49
C LEU A 62 -2.45 9.04 15.70
N LEU A 63 -3.25 9.12 14.63
CA LEU A 63 -4.66 9.56 14.72
C LEU A 63 -5.46 8.65 15.65
N ALA A 64 -5.27 7.33 15.56
CA ALA A 64 -5.90 6.39 16.46
C ALA A 64 -5.45 6.60 17.91
N ALA A 65 -4.16 6.82 18.17
CA ALA A 65 -3.63 7.08 19.51
C ALA A 65 -4.12 8.43 20.11
N VAL A 66 -4.37 9.43 19.26
CA VAL A 66 -4.91 10.73 19.68
C VAL A 66 -6.43 10.64 19.93
N CYS A 67 -7.18 10.00 19.04
CA CYS A 67 -8.62 9.85 19.16
C CYS A 67 -9.02 8.85 20.25
N PHE A 68 -8.27 7.77 20.40
CA PHE A 68 -8.43 6.77 21.45
C PHE A 68 -7.28 6.93 22.42
N ARG A 69 -7.50 7.70 23.50
CA ARG A 69 -6.60 7.68 24.66
C ARG A 69 -6.43 6.23 25.10
N SER A 70 -5.19 5.75 25.13
CA SER A 70 -4.86 4.45 25.72
C SER A 70 -5.47 4.38 27.12
N LYS A 71 -6.53 3.59 27.27
CA LYS A 71 -7.18 3.38 28.55
C LYS A 71 -6.37 2.30 29.25
N ASP A 72 -5.52 2.71 30.20
CA ASP A 72 -5.06 1.77 31.22
C ASP A 72 -6.30 1.18 31.91
N LYS A 73 -6.27 -0.14 32.15
CA LYS A 73 -7.39 -1.01 32.57
C LYS A 73 -8.51 -0.27 33.32
#